data_AF-A0A957U6V7-F1
#
_entry.id   AF-A0A957U6V7-F1
#
_cell.length_a   1.000
_cell.length_b   1.000
_cell.length_c   1.000
_cell.angle_alpha   90.00
_cell.angle_beta   90.00
_cell.angle_gamma   90.00
#
_symmetry.space_group_name_H-M   'P 1'
#
loop_
_entity.id
_entity.type
_entity.pdbx_description
1 polymer ?
#
loop_
_entity_poly.entity_id
_entity_poly.type
_entity_poly.pdbx_seq_one_letter_code
_entity_poly.pdbx_strand_id
1 'polypeptide(L)'
;MNEMAVNPATGLTAAEIQARRSQGEGNAVKLQSSRSVGDILKTNVFSPVNVVLYAIGAGMILVGDWRSAVTTVMLVLFNAVVGIVQEVAAKRKHDTIALLARTTVTVRRDGQEQQVDPADLVLGDILVINA
;
A
#
# COMPACT_ATOMS: atom_id res chain seq x y z
N MET A 1 -1.00 36.89 4.91
CA MET A 1 -1.73 35.63 4.68
C MET A 1 -2.43 35.81 3.35
N ASN A 2 -1.77 35.41 2.24
CA ASN A 2 -2.25 35.71 0.90
C ASN A 2 -3.25 34.63 0.49
N GLU A 3 -4.53 34.98 0.40
CA GLU A 3 -5.56 34.17 -0.23
C GLU A 3 -5.04 33.78 -1.63
N MET A 4 -4.87 32.48 -1.89
CA MET A 4 -4.47 32.01 -3.22
C MET A 4 -5.51 32.55 -4.21
N ALA A 5 -5.09 33.46 -5.10
CA ALA A 5 -5.94 34.13 -6.08
C ALA A 5 -6.38 33.17 -7.19
N VAL A 6 -7.04 32.07 -6.83
CA VAL A 6 -7.59 31.08 -7.75
C VAL A 6 -9.09 31.33 -7.83
N ASN A 7 -9.57 31.63 -9.01
CA ASN A 7 -10.99 31.82 -9.23
C ASN A 7 -11.71 30.46 -9.15
N PRO A 8 -12.68 30.26 -8.23
CA PRO A 8 -13.35 28.98 -8.06
C PRO A 8 -14.18 28.53 -9.26
N ALA A 9 -14.60 29.46 -10.12
CA ALA A 9 -15.33 29.14 -11.34
C ALA A 9 -14.42 28.61 -12.46
N THR A 10 -13.18 29.09 -12.55
CA THR A 10 -12.25 28.71 -13.63
C THR A 10 -11.17 27.73 -13.19
N GLY A 11 -10.82 27.69 -11.91
CA GLY A 11 -9.66 26.93 -11.44
C GLY A 11 -8.35 27.48 -12.00
N LEU A 12 -7.33 26.63 -12.05
CA LEU A 12 -5.98 26.98 -12.53
C LEU A 12 -5.85 26.88 -14.05
N THR A 13 -5.02 27.75 -14.62
CA THR A 13 -4.62 27.68 -16.03
C THR A 13 -3.42 26.76 -16.23
N ALA A 14 -3.27 26.24 -17.46
CA ALA A 14 -2.10 25.44 -17.84
C ALA A 14 -0.75 26.12 -17.53
N ALA A 15 -0.67 27.45 -17.68
CA ALA A 15 0.55 28.21 -17.41
C ALA A 15 0.89 28.25 -15.91
N GLU A 16 -0.12 28.44 -15.04
CA GLU A 16 0.05 28.45 -13.59
C GLU A 16 0.45 27.06 -13.07
N ILE A 17 -0.14 26.01 -13.62
CA ILE A 17 0.20 24.62 -13.25
C ILE A 17 1.68 24.34 -13.53
N GLN A 18 2.18 24.74 -14.70
CA GLN A 18 3.59 24.54 -15.04
C GLN A 18 4.51 25.38 -14.16
N ALA A 19 4.14 26.62 -13.86
CA ALA A 19 4.90 27.47 -12.94
C ALA A 19 5.01 26.82 -11.55
N ARG A 20 3.89 26.36 -10.98
CA ARG A 20 3.85 25.71 -9.66
C ARG A 20 4.62 24.39 -9.64
N ARG A 21 4.52 23.60 -10.70
CA ARG A 21 5.31 22.37 -10.86
C ARG A 21 6.81 22.67 -10.90
N SER A 22 7.22 23.72 -11.61
CA SER A 22 8.64 24.15 -11.65
C SER A 22 9.15 24.67 -10.30
N GLN A 23 8.25 25.19 -9.46
CA GLN A 23 8.54 25.64 -8.10
C GLN A 23 8.54 24.49 -7.08
N GLY A 24 8.27 23.25 -7.52
CA GLY A 24 8.22 22.08 -6.64
C GLY A 24 6.92 21.97 -5.84
N GLU A 25 5.88 22.76 -6.17
CA GLU A 25 4.57 22.72 -5.53
C GLU A 25 3.66 21.60 -6.09
N GLY A 26 4.26 20.59 -6.72
CA GLY A 26 3.56 19.39 -7.19
C GLY A 26 3.24 18.43 -6.05
N ASN A 27 2.22 17.61 -6.24
CA ASN A 27 1.81 16.63 -5.26
C ASN A 27 2.79 15.45 -5.23
N ALA A 28 3.63 15.39 -4.19
CA ALA A 28 4.61 14.33 -3.97
C ALA A 28 3.96 13.05 -3.37
N VAL A 29 2.83 12.60 -3.92
CA VAL A 29 2.22 11.33 -3.51
C VAL A 29 3.08 10.19 -4.04
N LYS A 30 3.86 9.60 -3.13
CA LYS A 30 4.39 8.26 -3.32
C LYS A 30 3.22 7.31 -3.10
N LEU A 31 2.59 6.83 -4.18
CA LEU A 31 1.75 5.64 -4.10
C LEU A 31 2.66 4.48 -3.67
N GLN A 32 2.82 4.30 -2.36
CA GLN A 32 3.56 3.17 -1.80
C GLN A 32 2.72 1.91 -2.03
N SER A 33 2.94 1.31 -3.19
CA SER A 33 2.58 -0.07 -3.46
C SER A 33 3.40 -0.97 -2.53
N SER A 34 2.71 -1.50 -1.53
CA SER A 34 3.00 -2.76 -0.83
C SER A 34 4.29 -2.85 0.01
N ARG A 35 4.14 -3.42 1.22
CA ARG A 35 5.28 -3.90 2.04
C ARG A 35 6.29 -4.66 1.16
N SER A 36 7.58 -4.40 1.36
CA SER A 36 8.63 -5.05 0.56
C SER A 36 8.58 -6.57 0.76
N VAL A 37 9.11 -7.34 -0.20
CA VAL A 37 9.21 -8.80 -0.10
C VAL A 37 9.94 -9.23 1.18
N GLY A 38 10.94 -8.46 1.61
CA GLY A 38 11.65 -8.70 2.87
C GLY A 38 10.79 -8.48 4.12
N ASP A 39 9.89 -7.51 4.10
CA ASP A 39 8.96 -7.26 5.21
C ASP A 39 7.91 -8.36 5.33
N ILE A 40 7.42 -8.86 4.19
CA ILE A 40 6.52 -10.02 4.15
C ILE A 40 7.21 -11.24 4.74
N LEU A 41 8.46 -11.50 4.31
CA LEU A 41 9.22 -12.65 4.78
C LEU A 41 9.46 -12.60 6.29
N LYS A 42 9.91 -11.45 6.82
CA LYS A 42 10.12 -11.27 8.26
C LYS A 42 8.84 -11.45 9.05
N THR A 43 7.74 -10.86 8.60
CA THR A 43 6.46 -10.94 9.31
C THR A 43 5.94 -12.38 9.35
N ASN A 44 6.14 -13.13 8.28
CA ASN A 44 5.68 -14.51 8.20
C ASN A 44 6.60 -15.46 9.00
N VAL A 45 7.92 -15.31 8.91
CA VAL A 45 8.90 -16.11 9.68
C VAL A 45 8.72 -15.90 11.18
N PHE A 46 8.51 -14.65 11.64
CA PHE A 46 8.29 -14.33 13.06
C PHE A 46 6.81 -14.22 13.46
N SER A 47 5.92 -14.86 12.69
CA SER A 47 4.51 -14.94 13.04
C SER A 47 4.30 -15.64 14.40
N PRO A 48 3.34 -15.22 15.24
CA PRO A 48 3.05 -15.87 16.52
C PRO A 48 2.87 -17.40 16.42
N VAL A 49 2.29 -17.87 15.32
CA VAL A 49 2.14 -19.30 15.04
C VAL A 49 3.51 -19.97 14.84
N ASN A 50 4.39 -19.39 14.02
CA ASN A 50 5.75 -19.91 13.79
C ASN A 50 6.61 -19.87 15.06
N VAL A 51 6.44 -18.86 15.92
CA VAL A 51 7.13 -18.79 17.22
C VAL A 51 6.76 -19.96 18.14
N VAL A 52 5.46 -20.28 18.27
CA VAL A 52 4.99 -21.44 19.05
C VAL A 52 5.56 -22.74 18.49
N LEU A 53 5.58 -22.85 17.16
CA LEU A 53 6.08 -24.02 16.46
C LEU A 53 7.60 -24.21 16.60
N TYR A 54 8.39 -23.12 16.58
CA TYR A 54 9.81 -23.15 16.91
C TYR A 54 10.05 -23.59 18.36
N ALA A 55 9.24 -23.11 19.31
CA ALA A 55 9.35 -23.50 20.71
C ALA A 55 9.09 -25.01 20.92
N ILE A 56 8.06 -25.57 20.26
CA ILE A 56 7.76 -27.00 20.32
C ILE A 56 8.88 -27.82 19.65
N GLY A 57 9.37 -27.38 18.48
CA GLY A 57 10.47 -28.03 17.77
C GLY A 57 11.77 -28.08 18.60
N ALA A 58 12.12 -26.98 19.26
CA ALA A 58 13.24 -26.93 20.19
C ALA A 58 13.04 -27.89 21.37
N GLY A 59 11.83 -27.94 21.94
CA GLY A 59 11.48 -28.89 22.99
C GLY A 59 11.63 -30.36 22.58
N MET A 60 11.28 -30.71 21.34
CA MET A 60 11.43 -32.08 20.83
C MET A 60 12.88 -32.49 20.57
N ILE A 61 13.72 -31.55 20.13
CA ILE A 61 15.16 -31.79 19.99
C ILE A 61 15.78 -32.13 21.35
N LEU A 62 15.33 -31.47 22.43
CA LEU A 62 15.78 -31.75 23.80
C LEU A 62 15.33 -33.13 24.31
N VAL A 63 14.21 -33.66 23.84
CA VAL A 63 13.67 -34.97 24.24
C VAL A 63 14.33 -36.15 23.49
N GLY A 64 15.02 -35.89 22.37
CA GLY A 64 15.76 -36.92 21.63
C GLY A 64 14.91 -37.86 20.77
N ASP A 65 13.60 -37.61 20.64
CA ASP A 65 12.71 -38.37 19.77
C ASP A 65 12.63 -37.77 18.36
N TRP A 66 13.52 -38.25 17.48
CA TRP A 66 13.62 -37.78 16.10
C TRP A 66 12.34 -37.99 15.28
N ARG A 67 11.53 -39.01 15.60
CA ARG A 67 10.33 -39.34 14.83
C ARG A 67 9.19 -38.36 15.16
N SER A 68 9.08 -37.99 16.43
CA SER A 68 8.18 -36.93 16.88
C SER A 68 8.64 -35.55 16.41
N ALA A 69 9.96 -35.28 16.41
CA ALA A 69 10.53 -34.04 15.87
C ALA A 69 10.18 -33.82 14.39
N VAL A 70 10.31 -34.85 13.54
CA VAL A 70 9.94 -34.77 12.11
C VAL A 70 8.45 -34.49 11.93
N THR A 71 7.59 -35.13 12.72
CA THR A 71 6.12 -34.95 12.62
C THR A 71 5.71 -33.53 12.99
N THR A 72 6.29 -32.98 14.06
CA THR A 72 6.05 -31.58 14.45
C THR A 72 6.58 -30.62 13.42
N VAL A 73 7.80 -30.80 12.91
CA VAL A 73 8.39 -29.95 11.86
C VAL A 73 7.50 -29.92 10.61
N MET A 74 6.91 -31.05 10.22
CA MET A 74 5.92 -31.12 9.14
C MET A 74 4.66 -30.29 9.45
N LEU A 75 4.12 -30.38 10.67
CA LEU A 75 2.98 -29.58 11.10
C LEU A 75 3.30 -28.08 11.13
N VAL A 76 4.53 -27.73 11.51
CA VAL A 76 5.04 -26.34 11.48
C VAL A 76 5.01 -25.80 10.06
N LEU A 77 5.66 -26.54 9.15
CA LEU A 77 5.73 -26.20 7.73
C LEU A 77 4.34 -26.06 7.12
N PHE A 78 3.43 -26.98 7.44
CA PHE A 78 2.07 -26.92 6.94
C PHE A 78 1.34 -25.66 7.41
N ASN A 79 1.43 -25.32 8.70
CA ASN A 79 0.83 -24.09 9.23
C ASN A 79 1.43 -22.82 8.61
N ALA A 80 2.75 -22.78 8.43
CA ALA A 80 3.42 -21.66 7.77
C ALA A 80 2.97 -21.50 6.31
N VAL A 81 2.89 -22.60 5.56
CA VAL A 81 2.42 -22.59 4.16
C VAL A 81 0.98 -22.09 4.07
N VAL A 82 0.09 -22.59 4.92
CA VAL A 82 -1.31 -22.13 4.97
C VAL A 82 -1.37 -20.63 5.30
N GLY A 83 -0.58 -20.16 6.27
CA GLY A 83 -0.49 -18.74 6.61
C GLY A 83 0.00 -17.85 5.47
N ILE A 84 1.06 -18.26 4.75
CA ILE A 84 1.58 -17.55 3.57
C ILE A 84 0.51 -17.47 2.48
N VAL A 85 -0.16 -18.59 2.17
CA VAL A 85 -1.20 -18.63 1.13
C VAL A 85 -2.36 -17.72 1.49
N GLN A 86 -2.80 -17.71 2.74
CA GLN A 86 -3.84 -16.81 3.23
C GLN A 86 -3.44 -15.34 3.11
N GLU A 87 -2.20 -15.00 3.47
CA GLU A 87 -1.70 -13.63 3.39
C GLU A 87 -1.52 -13.14 1.94
N VAL A 88 -1.03 -14.02 1.04
CA VAL A 88 -0.95 -13.72 -0.39
C VAL A 88 -2.34 -13.56 -1.00
N ALA A 89 -3.30 -14.40 -0.64
CA ALA A 89 -4.69 -14.28 -1.09
C ALA A 89 -5.33 -12.98 -0.58
N ALA A 90 -5.06 -12.58 0.67
CA ALA A 90 -5.52 -11.32 1.23
C ALA A 90 -4.89 -10.11 0.51
N LYS A 91 -3.58 -10.15 0.24
CA LYS A 91 -2.89 -9.13 -0.56
C LYS A 91 -3.48 -8.99 -1.96
N ARG A 92 -3.73 -10.10 -2.67
CA ARG A 92 -4.34 -10.05 -4.01
C ARG A 92 -5.72 -9.40 -4.01
N LYS A 93 -6.54 -9.65 -2.98
CA LYS A 93 -7.84 -8.99 -2.83
C LYS A 93 -7.68 -7.49 -2.59
N HIS A 94 -6.71 -7.08 -1.76
CA HIS A 94 -6.42 -5.67 -1.51
C HIS A 94 -5.79 -4.95 -2.72
N ASP A 95 -4.87 -5.59 -3.45
CA ASP A 95 -4.20 -5.02 -4.61
C ASP A 95 -5.16 -4.88 -5.80
N THR A 96 -6.16 -5.76 -5.92
CA THR A 96 -7.23 -5.61 -6.92
C THR A 96 -8.08 -4.36 -6.63
N ILE A 97 -8.31 -4.04 -5.35
CA ILE A 97 -8.95 -2.77 -4.95
C ILE A 97 -8.00 -1.59 -5.24
N ALA A 98 -6.69 -1.72 -4.97
CA ALA A 98 -5.72 -0.67 -5.23
C ALA A 98 -5.50 -0.36 -6.73
N LEU A 99 -5.59 -1.38 -7.60
CA LEU A 99 -5.49 -1.22 -9.06
C LEU A 99 -6.78 -0.67 -9.69
N LEU A 100 -7.96 -1.03 -9.14
CA LEU A 100 -9.23 -0.37 -9.48
C LEU A 100 -9.31 1.05 -8.91
N ALA A 101 -8.51 1.34 -7.87
CA ALA A 101 -8.28 2.67 -7.32
C ALA A 101 -7.07 3.38 -7.94
N ARG A 102 -6.91 3.34 -9.27
CA ARG A 102 -6.48 4.56 -9.97
C ARG A 102 -7.61 5.57 -9.83
N THR A 103 -7.83 6.04 -8.60
CA THR A 103 -8.81 7.06 -8.28
C THR A 103 -8.28 8.34 -8.89
N THR A 104 -8.65 8.55 -10.15
CA THR A 104 -8.52 9.85 -10.78
C THR A 104 -9.33 10.82 -9.95
N VAL A 105 -8.74 11.99 -9.72
CA VAL A 105 -9.40 13.08 -9.02
C VAL A 105 -9.93 14.02 -10.06
N THR A 106 -11.18 14.45 -9.90
CA THR A 106 -11.76 15.48 -10.75
C THR A 106 -11.32 16.84 -10.21
N VAL A 107 -10.63 17.61 -11.05
CA VAL A 107 -10.22 18.99 -10.75
C VAL A 107 -10.85 19.94 -11.74
N ARG A 108 -11.00 21.20 -11.36
CA ARG A 108 -11.38 22.28 -12.27
C ARG A 108 -10.15 23.04 -12.74
N ARG A 109 -9.91 23.05 -14.05
CA ARG A 109 -8.79 23.74 -14.72
C ARG A 109 -9.30 24.40 -16.00
N ASP A 110 -8.90 25.64 -16.26
CA ASP A 110 -9.34 26.43 -17.42
C ASP A 110 -10.89 26.48 -17.61
N GLY A 111 -11.66 26.46 -16.51
CA GLY A 111 -13.12 26.47 -16.51
C GLY A 111 -13.80 25.14 -16.82
N GLN A 112 -13.03 24.07 -16.98
CA GLN A 112 -13.52 22.74 -17.32
C GLN A 112 -13.18 21.73 -16.21
N GLU A 113 -14.04 20.73 -16.03
CA GLU A 113 -13.73 19.59 -15.16
C GLU A 113 -12.86 18.59 -15.89
N GLN A 114 -11.75 18.19 -15.27
CA GLN A 114 -10.75 17.29 -15.83
C GLN A 114 -10.41 16.22 -14.81
N GLN A 115 -10.37 14.96 -15.25
CA GLN A 115 -9.85 13.87 -14.43
C GLN A 115 -8.33 13.80 -14.56
N VAL A 116 -7.62 13.91 -13.44
CA VAL A 116 -6.16 13.86 -13.39
C VAL A 116 -5.68 12.81 -12.40
N ASP A 117 -4.47 12.29 -12.61
CA ASP A 117 -3.83 11.44 -11.62
C ASP A 117 -3.50 12.28 -10.36
N PRO A 118 -3.63 11.73 -9.14
CA PRO A 118 -3.20 12.43 -7.93
C PRO A 118 -1.76 12.96 -8.01
N ALA A 119 -0.85 12.29 -8.71
CA ALA A 119 0.52 12.76 -8.91
C ALA A 119 0.63 14.03 -9.80
N ASP A 120 -0.40 14.33 -10.58
CA ASP A 120 -0.48 15.51 -11.45
C ASP A 120 -1.10 16.74 -10.78
N LEU A 121 -1.48 16.63 -9.51
CA LEU A 121 -1.98 17.75 -8.72
C LEU A 121 -0.86 18.75 -8.38
N VAL A 122 -1.22 20.02 -8.30
CA VAL A 122 -0.38 21.10 -7.78
C VAL A 122 -1.09 21.83 -6.65
N LEU A 123 -0.33 22.49 -5.78
CA LEU A 123 -0.90 23.33 -4.72
C LEU A 123 -1.88 24.33 -5.34
N GLY A 124 -3.10 24.42 -4.78
CA GLY A 124 -4.17 25.31 -5.25
C GLY A 124 -5.05 24.79 -6.39
N ASP A 125 -4.93 23.52 -6.80
CA ASP A 125 -5.96 22.84 -7.60
C ASP A 125 -7.32 22.83 -6.85
N ILE A 126 -8.41 22.98 -7.60
CA ILE A 126 -9.77 22.93 -7.07
C ILE A 126 -10.36 21.55 -7.36
N LEU A 127 -10.61 20.79 -6.30
CA LEU A 127 -11.23 19.46 -6.38
C LEU A 127 -12.75 19.59 -6.51
N VAL A 128 -13.32 18.81 -7.43
CA VAL A 128 -14.77 18.66 -7.58
C VAL A 128 -15.17 17.32 -6.97
N ILE A 129 -15.99 17.38 -5.92
CA ILE A 129 -16.49 16.19 -5.21
C ILE A 129 -17.98 16.07 -5.50
N ASN A 130 -18.36 14.95 -6.12
CA ASN A 130 -19.77 14.60 -6.33
C ASN A 130 -20.16 13.53 -5.30
N ALA A 131 -21.35 13.66 -4.72
CA ALA A 131 -21.88 12.77 -3.69
C ALA A 131 -22.49 11.48 -4.28
#